data_AF-A0A7S1KUR9-F1
#
_entry.id   AF-A0A7S1KUR9-F1
#
_cell.length_a   1.000
_cell.length_b   1.000
_cell.length_c   1.000
_cell.angle_alpha   90.00
_cell.angle_beta   90.00
_cell.angle_gamma   90.00
#
_symmetry.space_group_name_H-M   'P 1'
#
loop_
_entity.id
_entity.type
_entity.pdbx_description
1 polymer ?
#
loop_
_entity_poly.entity_id
_entity_poly.type
_entity_poly.pdbx_seq_one_letter_code
_entity_poly.pdbx_strand_id
1 'polypeptide(L)'
;VGKNVLRRYKTLSELAKSVQAEAKTMGKNYTWVLEIREDLLWITPLNLTMFATSRAPQLYAIDCLLYGGINDKALLYNQEAASLLGGRYDAFYRNDDAMLDDCSNVESFLGGFMAVYGIQVTLVPVRYLSAVSAMYRKQSSELEVCVRKTNQMLCLNPYTMPMYCDPLDHTMMVKAACSDIDW
;
A
#
# COMPACT_ATOMS: atom_id res chain seq x y z
N VAL A 1 0.39 5.62 18.62
CA VAL A 1 1.26 5.88 17.46
C VAL A 1 2.10 7.09 17.80
N GLY A 2 3.41 7.05 17.59
CA GLY A 2 4.20 8.26 17.78
C GLY A 2 3.72 9.36 16.81
N LYS A 3 3.44 10.57 17.32
CA LYS A 3 3.06 11.75 16.50
C LYS A 3 4.00 11.96 15.30
N ASN A 4 5.27 11.57 15.42
CA ASN A 4 6.26 11.63 14.34
C ASN A 4 5.96 10.72 13.16
N VAL A 5 5.36 9.54 13.38
CA VAL A 5 5.03 8.62 12.28
C VAL A 5 3.89 9.20 11.44
N LEU A 6 2.95 9.89 12.07
CA LEU A 6 1.77 10.46 11.43
C LEU A 6 2.06 11.76 10.68
N ARG A 7 3.20 12.42 10.94
CA ARG A 7 3.69 13.52 10.08
C ARG A 7 3.82 13.14 8.62
N ARG A 8 4.08 11.87 8.31
CA ARG A 8 4.14 11.36 6.93
C ARG A 8 2.80 11.49 6.20
N TYR A 9 1.67 11.45 6.91
CA TYR A 9 0.36 11.67 6.33
C TYR A 9 0.07 13.14 6.00
N LYS A 10 0.88 14.08 6.49
CA LYS A 10 0.71 15.50 6.15
C LYS A 10 0.91 15.72 4.66
N THR A 11 2.04 15.28 4.12
CA THR A 11 2.37 15.43 2.70
C THR A 11 1.36 14.68 1.82
N LEU A 12 0.94 13.48 2.22
CA LEU A 12 -0.11 12.76 1.51
C LEU A 12 -1.43 13.53 1.51
N SER A 13 -1.82 14.11 2.65
CA SER A 13 -3.06 14.88 2.77
C SER A 13 -3.02 16.14 1.90
N GLU A 14 -1.88 16.83 1.87
CA GLU A 14 -1.66 18.00 1.01
C GLU A 14 -1.69 17.61 -0.49
N LEU A 15 -1.04 16.50 -0.86
CA LEU A 15 -1.06 15.99 -2.23
C LEU A 15 -2.47 15.59 -2.66
N ALA A 16 -3.21 14.88 -1.81
CA ALA A 16 -4.59 14.49 -2.08
C ALA A 16 -5.48 15.73 -2.28
N LYS A 17 -5.36 16.75 -1.42
CA LYS A 17 -6.08 18.03 -1.58
C LYS A 17 -5.73 18.71 -2.90
N SER A 18 -4.45 18.71 -3.28
CA SER A 18 -3.98 19.30 -4.55
C SER A 18 -4.57 18.59 -5.77
N VAL A 19 -4.50 17.25 -5.81
CA VAL A 19 -5.05 16.43 -6.89
C VAL A 19 -6.57 16.61 -7.01
N GLN A 20 -7.28 16.66 -5.88
CA GLN A 20 -8.74 16.91 -5.85
C GLN A 20 -9.08 18.30 -6.39
N ALA A 21 -8.33 19.34 -6.00
CA ALA A 21 -8.54 20.70 -6.46
C ALA A 21 -8.27 20.85 -7.96
N GLU A 22 -7.22 20.21 -8.47
CA GLU A 22 -6.89 20.18 -9.90
C GLU A 22 -7.96 19.44 -10.70
N ALA A 23 -8.36 18.24 -10.26
CA ALA A 23 -9.42 17.45 -10.89
C ALA A 23 -10.72 18.27 -11.01
N LYS A 24 -11.10 18.97 -9.94
CA LYS A 24 -12.26 19.89 -9.94
C LYS A 24 -12.10 21.02 -10.93
N THR A 25 -10.92 21.65 -10.99
CA THR A 25 -10.64 22.77 -11.91
C THR A 25 -10.70 22.34 -13.38
N MET A 26 -10.22 21.12 -13.67
CA MET A 26 -10.25 20.55 -15.02
C MET A 26 -11.59 19.94 -15.41
N GLY A 27 -12.58 19.89 -14.50
CA GLY A 27 -13.84 19.16 -14.72
C GLY A 27 -13.64 17.65 -14.94
N LYS A 28 -12.55 17.09 -14.41
CA LYS A 28 -12.21 15.66 -14.54
C LYS A 28 -12.59 14.93 -13.27
N ASN A 29 -13.13 13.73 -13.43
CA ASN A 29 -13.36 12.80 -12.33
C ASN A 29 -12.35 11.65 -12.44
N TYR A 30 -11.71 11.30 -11.33
CA TYR A 30 -10.93 10.08 -11.21
C TYR A 30 -11.82 8.98 -10.61
N THR A 31 -11.67 7.74 -11.09
CA THR A 31 -12.39 6.59 -10.53
C THR A 31 -11.61 5.95 -9.37
N TRP A 32 -10.29 5.99 -9.45
CA TRP A 32 -9.37 5.29 -8.57
C TRP A 32 -8.22 6.19 -8.15
N VAL A 33 -7.77 6.05 -6.91
CA VAL A 33 -6.53 6.65 -6.40
C VAL A 33 -5.68 5.54 -5.79
N LEU A 34 -4.45 5.44 -6.27
CA LEU A 34 -3.46 4.50 -5.78
C LEU A 34 -2.47 5.24 -4.88
N GLU A 35 -2.52 4.97 -3.58
CA GLU A 35 -1.54 5.45 -2.60
C GLU A 35 -0.40 4.43 -2.51
N ILE A 36 0.82 4.89 -2.79
CA ILE A 36 2.05 4.11 -2.66
C ILE A 36 2.97 4.88 -1.71
N ARG A 37 3.49 4.20 -0.69
CA ARG A 37 4.34 4.84 0.33
C ARG A 37 5.82 4.49 0.27
N GLU A 38 6.17 3.43 -0.44
CA GLU A 38 7.54 2.96 -0.60
C GLU A 38 7.89 2.87 -2.09
N ASP A 39 9.17 2.78 -2.40
CA ASP A 39 9.63 2.43 -3.75
C ASP A 39 9.26 0.96 -4.03
N LEU A 40 8.04 0.76 -4.53
CA LEU A 40 7.54 -0.54 -4.90
C LEU A 40 7.77 -0.80 -6.38
N LEU A 41 8.28 -2.00 -6.67
CA LEU A 41 8.32 -2.56 -7.99
C LEU A 41 7.01 -3.28 -8.29
N TRP A 42 6.33 -2.86 -9.34
CA TRP A 42 5.20 -3.60 -9.89
C TRP A 42 5.71 -4.81 -10.66
N ILE A 43 5.39 -6.02 -10.17
CA ILE A 43 5.78 -7.27 -10.85
C ILE A 43 4.74 -7.72 -11.88
N THR A 44 3.50 -7.19 -11.79
CA THR A 44 2.47 -7.35 -12.81
C THR A 44 1.76 -6.01 -13.02
N PRO A 45 1.23 -5.74 -14.24
CA PRO A 45 0.39 -4.57 -14.47
C PRO A 45 -0.81 -4.55 -13.52
N LEU A 46 -1.16 -3.37 -13.00
CA LEU A 46 -2.35 -3.19 -12.19
C LEU A 46 -3.60 -3.26 -13.08
N ASN A 47 -4.43 -4.29 -12.88
CA ASN A 47 -5.69 -4.45 -13.60
C ASN A 47 -6.87 -3.88 -12.79
N LEU A 48 -7.27 -2.65 -13.09
CA LEU A 48 -8.37 -1.97 -12.40
C LEU A 48 -9.75 -2.63 -12.60
N THR A 49 -9.91 -3.49 -13.61
CA THR A 49 -11.19 -4.18 -13.88
C THR A 49 -11.51 -5.26 -12.84
N MET A 50 -10.52 -5.65 -12.02
CA MET A 50 -10.69 -6.66 -10.97
C MET A 50 -11.33 -6.10 -9.69
N PHE A 51 -11.49 -4.78 -9.59
CA PHE A 51 -12.01 -4.10 -8.41
C PHE A 51 -13.43 -3.62 -8.67
N ALA A 52 -14.32 -3.86 -7.72
CA ALA A 52 -15.71 -3.44 -7.84
C ALA A 52 -15.83 -1.92 -7.75
N THR A 53 -16.55 -1.33 -8.69
CA THR A 53 -16.95 0.09 -8.61
C THR A 53 -18.14 0.20 -7.66
N SER A 54 -17.91 0.84 -6.52
CA SER A 54 -18.94 1.14 -5.52
C SER A 54 -19.09 2.64 -5.35
N ARG A 55 -20.33 3.08 -5.07
CA ARG A 55 -20.61 4.46 -4.59
C ARG A 55 -20.40 4.59 -3.09
N ALA A 56 -20.16 3.49 -2.37
CA ALA A 56 -19.72 3.56 -0.98
C ALA A 56 -18.20 3.79 -0.95
N PRO A 57 -17.65 4.52 0.03
CA PRO A 57 -16.20 4.64 0.22
C PRO A 57 -15.56 3.25 0.39
N GLN A 58 -14.65 2.91 -0.52
CA GLN A 58 -14.01 1.60 -0.58
C GLN A 58 -12.49 1.74 -0.69
N LEU A 59 -11.79 0.97 0.12
CA LEU A 59 -10.35 0.74 0.08
C LEU A 59 -10.07 -0.73 -0.22
N TYR A 60 -9.14 -0.98 -1.13
CA TYR A 60 -8.55 -2.28 -1.37
C TYR A 60 -7.10 -2.29 -0.88
N ALA A 61 -6.76 -3.29 -0.07
CA ALA A 61 -5.42 -3.46 0.48
C ALA A 61 -4.97 -4.91 0.33
N ILE A 62 -3.65 -5.12 0.27
CA ILE A 62 -3.10 -6.48 0.19
C ILE A 62 -3.40 -7.24 1.50
N ASP A 63 -3.94 -8.45 1.38
CA ASP A 63 -4.03 -9.39 2.49
C ASP A 63 -2.63 -9.85 2.91
N CYS A 64 -2.19 -9.46 4.10
CA CYS A 64 -0.89 -9.84 4.65
C CYS A 64 -1.14 -10.68 5.91
N LEU A 65 -1.47 -11.95 5.70
CA LEU A 65 -1.92 -12.95 6.68
C LEU A 65 -1.06 -13.08 7.96
N LEU A 66 0.18 -12.61 7.97
CA LEU A 66 1.13 -12.80 9.07
C LEU A 66 0.92 -11.88 10.28
N TYR A 67 0.36 -10.69 10.10
CA TYR A 67 0.28 -9.70 11.18
C TYR A 67 -1.14 -9.14 11.43
N GLY A 68 -2.15 -9.69 10.76
CA GLY A 68 -3.56 -9.37 11.04
C GLY A 68 -3.91 -7.89 10.86
N GLY A 69 -3.45 -7.25 9.80
CA GLY A 69 -3.64 -5.81 9.57
C GLY A 69 -3.66 -5.40 8.10
N ILE A 70 -3.94 -4.12 7.87
CA ILE A 70 -3.95 -3.51 6.54
C ILE A 70 -2.50 -3.32 6.08
N ASN A 71 -2.12 -3.91 4.95
CA ASN A 71 -0.84 -3.60 4.33
C ASN A 71 -0.88 -2.18 3.75
N ASP A 72 -0.22 -1.25 4.43
CA ASP A 72 -0.26 0.17 4.13
C ASP A 72 0.79 0.62 3.08
N LYS A 73 1.45 -0.32 2.40
CA LYS A 73 2.43 -0.01 1.35
C LYS A 73 1.78 0.39 0.03
N ALA A 74 0.70 -0.31 -0.34
CA ALA A 74 -0.06 -0.08 -1.55
C ALA A 74 -1.56 -0.17 -1.22
N LEU A 75 -2.25 0.95 -1.35
CA LEU A 75 -3.67 1.10 -1.01
C LEU A 75 -4.40 1.68 -2.20
N LEU A 76 -5.44 0.99 -2.68
CA LEU A 76 -6.25 1.42 -3.81
C LEU A 76 -7.61 1.89 -3.32
N TYR A 77 -7.88 3.18 -3.46
CA TYR A 77 -9.14 3.82 -3.07
C TYR A 77 -10.02 4.03 -4.29
N ASN A 78 -11.33 3.81 -4.14
CA ASN A 78 -12.27 4.39 -5.09
C ASN A 78 -12.39 5.91 -4.89
N GLN A 79 -13.10 6.57 -5.81
CA GLN A 79 -13.29 8.03 -5.77
C GLN A 79 -13.80 8.54 -4.41
N GLU A 80 -14.78 7.85 -3.83
CA GLU A 80 -15.43 8.28 -2.59
C GLU A 80 -14.49 8.18 -1.39
N ALA A 81 -13.78 7.05 -1.21
CA ALA A 81 -12.77 6.95 -0.15
C ALA A 81 -11.58 7.87 -0.39
N ALA A 82 -11.20 8.09 -1.65
CA ALA A 82 -10.13 9.01 -2.01
C ALA A 82 -10.45 10.47 -1.64
N SER A 83 -11.73 10.86 -1.64
CA SER A 83 -12.15 12.20 -1.21
C SER A 83 -11.76 12.50 0.25
N LEU A 84 -11.73 11.46 1.08
CA LEU A 84 -11.45 11.54 2.52
C LEU A 84 -9.95 11.57 2.85
N LEU A 85 -9.08 11.23 1.89
CA LEU A 85 -7.63 11.17 2.09
C LEU A 85 -7.04 12.49 2.58
N GLY A 86 -7.52 13.60 2.06
CA GLY A 86 -7.08 14.93 2.46
C GLY A 86 -7.35 15.25 3.93
N GLY A 87 -8.36 14.62 4.54
CA GLY A 87 -8.72 14.82 5.94
C GLY A 87 -7.91 13.98 6.92
N ARG A 88 -7.19 12.95 6.46
CA ARG A 88 -6.57 11.93 7.33
C ARG A 88 -5.62 12.52 8.37
N TYR A 89 -4.72 13.41 7.95
CA TYR A 89 -3.79 14.05 8.88
C TYR A 89 -4.52 14.96 9.87
N ASP A 90 -5.45 15.77 9.38
CA ASP A 90 -6.20 16.73 10.21
C ASP A 90 -7.03 16.01 11.27
N ALA A 91 -7.67 14.89 10.92
CA ALA A 91 -8.50 14.08 11.81
C ALA A 91 -7.75 13.59 13.05
N PHE A 92 -6.49 13.17 12.88
CA PHE A 92 -5.66 12.76 14.01
C PHE A 92 -5.28 13.92 14.92
N TYR A 93 -4.87 15.07 14.37
CA TYR A 93 -4.36 16.19 15.19
C TYR A 93 -5.46 17.04 15.82
N ARG A 94 -6.68 16.97 15.28
CA ARG A 94 -7.87 17.63 15.85
C ARG A 94 -8.59 16.74 16.86
N ASN A 95 -8.18 15.48 16.99
CA ASN A 95 -8.84 14.47 17.81
C ASN A 95 -10.32 14.37 17.44
N ASP A 96 -10.61 14.24 16.13
CA ASP A 96 -11.98 14.22 15.61
C ASP A 96 -12.80 13.05 16.21
N ASP A 97 -12.13 11.96 16.63
CA ASP A 97 -12.72 10.82 17.32
C ASP A 97 -11.70 10.17 18.28
N ALA A 98 -12.17 9.73 19.45
CA ALA A 98 -11.32 9.11 20.49
C ALA A 98 -10.63 7.82 20.01
N MET A 99 -11.22 7.10 19.05
CA MET A 99 -10.60 5.91 18.47
C MET A 99 -9.32 6.23 17.70
N LEU A 100 -9.19 7.46 17.16
CA LEU A 100 -7.98 7.89 16.46
C LEU A 100 -6.82 8.18 17.43
N ASP A 101 -7.13 8.51 18.69
CA ASP A 101 -6.14 8.78 19.73
C ASP A 101 -5.58 7.49 20.35
N ASP A 102 -6.38 6.41 20.43
CA ASP A 102 -6.01 5.14 21.08
C ASP A 102 -5.21 4.17 20.19
N CYS A 103 -4.80 4.61 19.01
CA CYS A 103 -4.09 3.75 18.07
C CYS A 103 -2.63 3.53 18.52
N SER A 104 -2.12 2.29 18.48
CA SER A 104 -0.74 1.95 18.91
C SER A 104 0.30 2.08 17.78
N ASN A 105 -0.06 1.68 16.56
CA ASN A 105 0.77 1.77 15.33
C ASN A 105 -0.01 2.38 14.14
N VAL A 106 0.64 2.49 12.98
CA VAL A 106 0.08 3.14 11.79
C VAL A 106 -1.09 2.36 11.23
N GLU A 107 -1.00 1.03 11.25
CA GLU A 107 -2.01 0.11 10.76
C GLU A 107 -3.29 0.22 11.59
N SER A 108 -3.17 0.30 12.93
CA SER A 108 -4.29 0.57 13.84
C SER A 108 -4.90 1.94 13.60
N PHE A 109 -4.07 2.98 13.37
CA PHE A 109 -4.58 4.31 13.02
C PHE A 109 -5.33 4.31 11.69
N LEU A 110 -4.79 3.63 10.69
CA LEU A 110 -5.43 3.51 9.38
C LEU A 110 -6.77 2.78 9.52
N GLY A 111 -6.80 1.64 10.23
CA GLY A 111 -8.02 0.89 10.51
C GLY A 111 -9.06 1.73 11.26
N GLY A 112 -8.64 2.46 12.29
CA GLY A 112 -9.49 3.39 13.03
C GLY A 112 -10.06 4.49 12.14
N PHE A 113 -9.22 5.14 11.33
CA PHE A 113 -9.66 6.14 10.36
C PHE A 113 -10.68 5.58 9.37
N MET A 114 -10.44 4.38 8.83
CA MET A 114 -11.42 3.75 7.93
C MET A 114 -12.76 3.51 8.63
N ALA A 115 -12.74 3.05 9.87
CA ALA A 115 -13.96 2.80 10.64
C ALA A 115 -14.71 4.10 11.00
N VAL A 116 -14.03 5.14 11.47
CA VAL A 116 -14.66 6.46 11.79
C VAL A 116 -15.36 7.05 10.56
N TYR A 117 -14.71 7.00 9.41
CA TYR A 117 -15.22 7.63 8.18
C TYR A 117 -16.00 6.66 7.27
N GLY A 118 -16.35 5.47 7.76
CA GLY A 118 -17.19 4.50 7.03
C GLY A 118 -16.58 3.97 5.73
N ILE A 119 -15.24 3.89 5.66
CA ILE A 119 -14.53 3.32 4.52
C ILE A 119 -14.51 1.80 4.65
N GLN A 120 -15.14 1.12 3.69
CA GLN A 120 -15.12 -0.33 3.59
C GLN A 120 -13.72 -0.79 3.15
N VAL A 121 -13.13 -1.73 3.89
CA VAL A 121 -11.81 -2.29 3.57
C VAL A 121 -12.00 -3.70 3.02
N THR A 122 -11.49 -3.93 1.81
CA THR A 122 -11.46 -5.25 1.19
C THR A 122 -10.01 -5.69 1.04
N LEU A 123 -9.66 -6.75 1.75
CA LEU A 123 -8.37 -7.41 1.58
C LEU A 123 -8.38 -8.20 0.28
N VAL A 124 -7.36 -7.99 -0.55
CA VAL A 124 -7.22 -8.65 -1.85
C VAL A 124 -5.94 -9.50 -1.89
N PRO A 125 -5.94 -10.59 -2.66
CA PRO A 125 -4.72 -11.36 -2.89
C PRO A 125 -3.60 -10.48 -3.44
N VAL A 126 -2.34 -10.78 -3.10
CA VAL A 126 -1.16 -10.01 -3.57
C VAL A 126 -1.17 -9.82 -5.09
N ARG A 127 -1.60 -10.83 -5.86
CA ARG A 127 -1.71 -10.77 -7.33
C ARG A 127 -2.57 -9.62 -7.88
N TYR A 128 -3.43 -8.99 -7.07
CA TYR A 128 -4.28 -7.87 -7.51
C TYR A 128 -3.59 -6.52 -7.28
N LEU A 129 -2.71 -6.44 -6.28
CA LEU A 129 -1.86 -5.29 -5.98
C LEU A 129 -0.40 -5.77 -5.91
N SER A 130 0.11 -6.26 -7.04
CA SER A 130 1.39 -6.95 -7.14
C SER A 130 2.59 -6.00 -7.09
N ALA A 131 2.74 -5.31 -5.97
CA ALA A 131 3.79 -4.34 -5.73
C ALA A 131 4.68 -4.84 -4.58
N VAL A 132 5.98 -4.97 -4.84
CA VAL A 132 6.96 -5.51 -3.90
C VAL A 132 8.07 -4.50 -3.63
N SER A 133 8.57 -4.45 -2.40
CA SER A 133 9.72 -3.57 -2.09
C SER A 133 10.96 -4.04 -2.88
N ALA A 134 11.55 -3.15 -3.66
CA ALA A 134 12.74 -3.44 -4.45
C ALA A 134 13.90 -2.50 -4.12
N MET A 135 15.11 -2.89 -4.51
CA MET A 135 16.31 -2.06 -4.45
C MET A 135 16.95 -2.04 -5.83
N TYR A 136 17.40 -0.86 -6.23
CA TYR A 136 18.16 -0.70 -7.46
C TYR A 136 19.64 -0.77 -7.13
N ARG A 137 20.38 -1.62 -7.84
CA ARG A 137 21.84 -1.72 -7.72
C ARG A 137 22.45 -1.41 -9.08
N LYS A 138 23.49 -0.58 -9.10
CA LYS A 138 24.33 -0.42 -10.29
C LYS A 138 25.47 -1.43 -10.22
N GLN A 139 25.54 -2.35 -11.20
CA GLN A 139 26.63 -3.30 -11.33
C GLN A 139 27.31 -3.05 -12.68
N SER A 140 28.59 -2.67 -12.65
CA SER A 140 29.34 -2.19 -13.81
C SER A 140 28.65 -1.00 -14.50
N SER A 141 27.95 -1.23 -15.61
CA SER A 141 27.22 -0.23 -16.41
C SER A 141 25.70 -0.46 -16.45
N GLU A 142 25.20 -1.56 -15.87
CA GLU A 142 23.79 -1.93 -15.91
C GLU A 142 23.10 -1.63 -14.58
N LEU A 143 21.81 -1.26 -14.66
CA LEU A 143 20.94 -1.08 -13.50
C LEU A 143 20.18 -2.38 -13.27
N GLU A 144 20.50 -3.06 -12.17
CA GLU A 144 19.82 -4.27 -11.74
C GLU A 144 18.74 -3.93 -10.70
N VAL A 145 17.64 -4.67 -10.73
CA VAL A 145 16.55 -4.56 -9.76
C VAL A 145 16.51 -5.82 -8.90
N CYS A 146 16.72 -5.63 -7.61
CA CYS A 146 16.67 -6.67 -6.60
C CYS A 146 15.36 -6.59 -5.83
N VAL A 147 14.57 -7.66 -5.77
CA VAL A 147 13.40 -7.68 -4.87
C VAL A 147 13.85 -8.06 -3.46
N ARG A 148 13.43 -7.28 -2.45
CA ARG A 148 13.73 -7.59 -1.05
C ARG A 148 12.96 -8.84 -0.65
N LYS A 149 13.64 -9.76 0.03
CA LYS A 149 13.00 -10.90 0.70
C LYS A 149 12.07 -10.38 1.80
N THR A 150 10.81 -10.16 1.47
CA THR A 150 9.79 -9.65 2.38
C THR A 150 8.71 -10.69 2.59
N ASN A 151 7.97 -10.56 3.69
CA ASN A 151 6.84 -11.43 4.01
C ASN A 151 5.74 -11.43 2.92
N GLN A 152 5.66 -10.38 2.09
CA GLN A 152 4.76 -10.33 0.92
C GLN A 152 5.08 -11.42 -0.12
N MET A 153 6.33 -11.92 -0.14
CA MET A 153 6.74 -12.99 -1.04
C MET A 153 6.28 -14.38 -0.60
N LEU A 154 5.99 -14.59 0.69
CA LEU A 154 5.33 -15.82 1.15
C LEU A 154 3.92 -15.98 0.58
N CYS A 155 3.37 -14.90 0.03
CA CYS A 155 2.05 -14.84 -0.57
C CYS A 155 2.10 -14.87 -2.12
N LEU A 156 3.28 -14.97 -2.72
CA LEU A 156 3.48 -15.04 -4.17
C LEU A 156 3.82 -16.46 -4.61
N ASN A 157 3.39 -16.82 -5.84
CA ASN A 157 3.75 -18.12 -6.42
C ASN A 157 5.26 -18.16 -6.71
N PRO A 158 6.00 -19.18 -6.20
CA PRO A 158 7.45 -19.28 -6.36
C PRO A 158 7.93 -19.38 -7.82
N TYR A 159 7.07 -19.79 -8.75
CA TYR A 159 7.42 -19.96 -10.17
C TYR A 159 7.46 -18.66 -10.98
N THR A 160 7.04 -17.52 -10.41
CA THR A 160 6.95 -16.23 -11.12
C THR A 160 7.95 -15.17 -10.63
N MET A 161 8.94 -15.55 -9.83
CA MET A 161 9.70 -14.56 -9.05
C MET A 161 11.03 -14.12 -9.68
N PRO A 162 11.33 -12.81 -9.71
CA PRO A 162 12.62 -12.26 -10.14
C PRO A 162 13.75 -12.54 -9.14
N MET A 163 15.00 -12.25 -9.55
CA MET A 163 16.21 -12.46 -8.74
C MET A 163 16.18 -11.73 -7.38
N TYR A 164 16.73 -12.39 -6.35
CA TYR A 164 16.78 -11.90 -4.98
C TYR A 164 18.14 -11.30 -4.63
N CYS A 165 18.12 -10.30 -3.75
CA CYS A 165 19.33 -9.83 -3.08
C CYS A 165 19.10 -9.86 -1.57
N ASP A 166 19.98 -10.55 -0.85
CA ASP A 166 20.03 -10.48 0.60
C ASP A 166 20.71 -9.15 0.98
N PRO A 167 20.07 -8.26 1.76
CA PRO A 167 20.70 -7.00 2.17
C PRO A 167 21.92 -7.22 3.06
N LEU A 168 22.12 -8.40 3.65
CA LEU A 168 23.24 -8.74 4.52
C LEU A 168 24.34 -9.55 3.82
N ASP A 169 24.06 -10.09 2.64
CA ASP A 169 25.00 -10.91 1.89
C ASP A 169 25.26 -10.26 0.52
N HIS A 170 26.49 -9.80 0.28
CA HIS A 170 26.88 -9.22 -1.01
C HIS A 170 26.89 -10.26 -2.16
N THR A 171 26.60 -11.52 -1.85
CA THR A 171 26.39 -12.63 -2.78
C THR A 171 24.93 -12.77 -3.18
N MET A 172 24.67 -12.80 -4.49
CA MET A 172 23.36 -13.16 -5.03
C MET A 172 23.00 -14.58 -4.61
N MET A 173 21.94 -14.73 -3.82
CA MET A 173 21.33 -16.04 -3.60
C MET A 173 20.33 -16.35 -4.72
N VAL A 174 20.80 -17.02 -5.77
CA VAL A 174 19.93 -17.71 -6.73
C VAL A 174 19.67 -19.12 -6.20
N LYS A 175 18.61 -19.27 -5.40
CA LYS A 175 17.80 -20.49 -5.29
C LYS A 175 16.72 -20.29 -4.22
N ALA A 176 15.48 -20.12 -4.67
CA ALA A 176 14.33 -20.55 -3.88
C ALA A 176 13.89 -21.90 -4.43
N ALA A 177 14.43 -22.99 -3.86
CA ALA A 177 13.71 -24.25 -3.83
C ALA A 177 12.95 -24.24 -2.49
N CYS A 178 11.62 -24.14 -2.54
CA CYS A 178 10.78 -24.43 -1.38
C CYS A 178 9.94 -25.64 -1.79
N SER A 179 10.29 -26.77 -1.16
CA SER A 179 9.60 -28.05 -1.23
C SER A 179 8.15 -27.92 -0.76
N ASP A 180 7.26 -28.48 -1.57
CA ASP A 180 5.94 -29.03 -1.28
C ASP A 180 5.35 -28.64 0.08
N ILE A 181 4.47 -27.63 0.07
CA ILE A 181 3.39 -27.51 1.05
C ILE A 181 2.16 -28.11 0.37
N ASP A 182 1.85 -29.35 0.74
CA ASP A 182 0.58 -30.00 0.41
C ASP A 182 -0.57 -29.21 1.04
N TRP A 183 -1.56 -28.84 0.21
CA TRP A 183 -2.86 -28.32 0.62
C TRP A 183 -3.85 -29.46 0.87
#